data_AF-A0A7C6GBC9-F1
#
_entry.id   AF-A0A7C6GBC9-F1
#
_cell.length_a   1.000
_cell.length_b   1.000
_cell.length_c   1.000
_cell.angle_alpha   90.00
_cell.angle_beta   90.00
_cell.angle_gamma   90.00
#
_symmetry.space_group_name_H-M   'P 1'
#
loop_
_entity.id
_entity.type
_entity.pdbx_description
1 polymer ?
#
loop_
_entity_poly.entity_id
_entity_poly.type
_entity_poly.pdbx_seq_one_letter_code
_entity_poly.pdbx_strand_id
1 'polypeptide(L)'
;MPVDVQIKSILLSILFGILFCIALRINYRYIKKTSVILCLIVNLLFVLDFVLLYFTLLKYINGGIVHSYFLIAIVFGFIITELYFKKRGV
;
A
#
# COMPACT_ATOMS: atom_id res chain seq x y z
N MET A 1 -6.89 -13.63 -17.96
CA MET A 1 -6.65 -12.17 -17.98
C MET A 1 -5.61 -11.87 -19.04
N PRO A 2 -5.84 -10.92 -19.96
CA PRO A 2 -4.86 -10.54 -20.98
C PRO A 2 -3.54 -10.06 -20.36
N VAL A 3 -2.41 -10.33 -21.05
CA VAL A 3 -1.06 -10.07 -20.52
C VAL A 3 -0.81 -8.57 -20.31
N ASP A 4 -1.33 -7.72 -21.20
CA ASP A 4 -1.22 -6.26 -21.09
C ASP A 4 -1.91 -5.74 -19.81
N VAL A 5 -3.09 -6.28 -19.48
CA VAL A 5 -3.79 -5.94 -18.25
C VAL A 5 -2.99 -6.45 -17.05
N GLN A 6 -2.36 -7.63 -17.13
CA GLN A 6 -1.58 -8.18 -16.02
C GLN A 6 -0.38 -7.30 -15.71
N ILE A 7 0.35 -6.86 -16.74
CA ILE A 7 1.48 -5.95 -16.60
C ILE A 7 1.02 -4.63 -15.95
N LYS A 8 -0.09 -4.04 -16.41
CA LYS A 8 -0.65 -2.82 -15.81
C LYS A 8 -1.03 -3.02 -14.34
N SER A 9 -1.65 -4.14 -13.99
CA SER A 9 -2.01 -4.45 -12.61
C SER A 9 -0.76 -4.65 -11.73
N ILE A 10 0.28 -5.33 -12.22
CA ILE A 10 1.54 -5.49 -11.47
C ILE A 10 2.19 -4.12 -11.22
N LEU A 11 2.28 -3.26 -12.25
CA LEU A 11 2.85 -1.92 -12.11
C LEU A 11 2.05 -1.06 -11.11
N LEU A 12 0.72 -1.11 -11.17
CA LEU A 12 -0.15 -0.48 -10.19
C LEU A 12 0.15 -0.99 -8.77
N SER A 13 0.25 -2.30 -8.59
CA SER A 13 0.53 -2.93 -7.29
C SER A 13 1.87 -2.50 -6.70
N ILE A 14 2.94 -2.44 -7.51
CA ILE A 14 4.25 -1.93 -7.07
C ILE A 14 4.13 -0.47 -6.63
N LEU A 15 3.53 0.38 -7.49
CA LEU A 15 3.34 1.80 -7.18
C LEU A 15 2.50 1.99 -5.91
N PHE A 16 1.47 1.17 -5.74
CA PHE A 16 0.62 1.17 -4.56
C PHE A 16 1.42 0.82 -3.29
N GLY A 17 2.30 -0.18 -3.34
CA GLY A 17 3.20 -0.52 -2.23
C GLY A 17 4.12 0.63 -1.83
N ILE A 18 4.66 1.37 -2.81
CA ILE A 18 5.48 2.57 -2.58
C ILE A 18 4.65 3.66 -1.86
N LEU A 19 3.47 3.97 -2.40
CA LEU A 19 2.57 4.98 -1.83
C LEU A 19 2.12 4.61 -0.42
N PHE A 20 1.76 3.35 -0.19
CA PHE A 20 1.38 2.84 1.12
C PHE A 20 2.51 2.97 2.14
N CYS A 21 3.76 2.65 1.76
CA CYS A 21 4.92 2.82 2.63
C CYS A 21 5.09 4.28 3.09
N ILE A 22 5.03 5.23 2.14
CA ILE A 22 5.15 6.67 2.45
C ILE A 22 4.01 7.12 3.36
N ALA A 23 2.77 6.76 3.03
CA ALA A 23 1.60 7.14 3.81
C ALA A 23 1.63 6.54 5.22
N LEU A 24 2.07 5.28 5.37
CA LEU A 24 2.19 4.61 6.66
C LEU A 24 3.19 5.32 7.57
N ARG A 25 4.35 5.72 7.03
CA ARG A 25 5.37 6.49 7.76
C ARG A 25 4.82 7.84 8.24
N ILE A 26 4.07 8.53 7.38
CA ILE A 26 3.41 9.79 7.71
C ILE A 26 2.38 9.56 8.83
N ASN A 27 1.48 8.58 8.68
CA ASN A 27 0.47 8.24 9.67
C ASN A 27 1.10 7.91 11.03
N TYR A 28 2.15 7.08 11.03
CA TYR A 28 2.87 6.70 12.25
C TYR A 28 3.49 7.91 12.97
N ARG A 29 4.06 8.86 12.22
CA ARG A 29 4.65 10.09 12.79
C ARG A 29 3.61 10.93 13.54
N TYR A 30 2.37 11.02 13.04
CA TYR A 30 1.30 11.77 13.70
C TYR A 30 0.73 11.03 14.90
N ILE A 31 0.52 9.71 14.78
CA ILE A 31 -0.25 8.98 15.77
C ILE A 31 0.53 8.49 16.97
N LYS A 32 1.85 8.43 16.89
CA LYS A 32 2.71 7.94 17.99
C LYS A 32 2.49 8.67 19.33
N LYS A 33 1.96 9.90 19.31
CA LYS A 33 1.73 10.73 20.50
C LYS A 33 0.31 10.65 21.07
N THR A 34 -0.57 9.84 20.49
CA THR A 34 -1.97 9.75 20.92
C THR A 34 -2.21 8.62 21.93
N SER A 35 -3.40 8.56 22.54
CA SER A 35 -3.78 7.44 23.39
C SER A 35 -3.80 6.11 22.62
N VAL A 36 -3.59 5.00 23.34
CA VAL A 36 -3.53 3.64 22.74
C VAL A 36 -4.80 3.31 21.96
N ILE A 37 -5.97 3.68 22.51
CA ILE A 37 -7.27 3.43 21.86
C ILE A 37 -7.39 4.20 20.55
N LEU A 38 -7.04 5.50 20.55
CA LEU A 38 -7.10 6.33 19.35
C LEU A 38 -6.07 5.86 18.30
N CYS A 39 -4.89 5.42 18.75
CA CYS A 39 -3.87 4.81 17.89
C CYS A 39 -4.40 3.56 17.18
N LEU A 40 -5.09 2.67 17.89
CA LEU A 40 -5.67 1.47 17.31
C LEU A 40 -6.75 1.80 16.27
N ILE A 41 -7.68 2.69 16.61
CA ILE A 41 -8.82 3.05 15.74
C ILE A 41 -8.33 3.66 14.43
N VAL A 42 -7.44 4.65 14.50
CA VAL A 42 -6.96 5.33 13.29
C VAL A 42 -6.08 4.41 12.45
N ASN A 43 -5.24 3.55 13.05
CA ASN A 43 -4.48 2.57 12.27
C ASN A 43 -5.40 1.57 11.55
N LEU A 44 -6.48 1.13 12.20
CA LEU A 44 -7.47 0.27 11.58
C LEU A 44 -8.16 0.97 10.40
N LEU A 45 -8.64 2.20 10.59
CA LEU A 45 -9.25 3.01 9.53
C LEU A 45 -8.28 3.25 8.38
N PHE A 46 -7.03 3.62 8.68
CA PHE A 46 -5.98 3.83 7.70
C PHE A 46 -5.77 2.59 6.81
N VAL A 47 -5.66 1.40 7.42
CA VAL A 47 -5.51 0.16 6.65
C VAL A 47 -6.75 -0.14 5.81
N LEU A 48 -7.95 0.00 6.38
CA LEU A 48 -9.20 -0.24 5.66
C LEU A 48 -9.36 0.70 4.45
N ASP A 49 -9.06 1.98 4.63
CA ASP A 49 -9.11 2.99 3.56
C ASP A 49 -8.16 2.63 2.42
N PHE A 50 -6.92 2.23 2.73
CA PHE A 50 -5.96 1.81 1.71
C PHE A 50 -6.35 0.50 1.03
N VAL A 51 -6.90 -0.47 1.77
CA VAL A 51 -7.43 -1.71 1.16
C VAL A 51 -8.54 -1.37 0.15
N LEU A 52 -9.51 -0.56 0.55
CA LEU A 52 -10.61 -0.13 -0.32
C LEU A 52 -10.12 0.68 -1.53
N LEU A 53 -9.15 1.57 -1.33
CA LEU A 53 -8.53 2.34 -2.40
C LEU A 53 -7.83 1.41 -3.41
N TYR A 54 -7.07 0.42 -2.94
CA TYR A 54 -6.42 -0.56 -3.81
C TYR A 54 -7.43 -1.34 -4.65
N PHE A 55 -8.46 -1.90 -4.03
CA PHE A 55 -9.52 -2.62 -4.74
C PHE A 55 -10.22 -1.73 -5.77
N THR A 56 -10.46 -0.46 -5.43
CA THR A 56 -11.09 0.51 -6.33
C THR A 56 -10.21 0.79 -7.56
N LEU A 57 -8.92 1.06 -7.37
CA LEU A 57 -7.97 1.26 -8.47
C LEU A 57 -7.84 0.01 -9.33
N LEU A 58 -7.77 -1.17 -8.71
CA LEU A 58 -7.66 -2.44 -9.40
C LEU A 58 -8.93 -2.76 -10.22
N LYS A 59 -10.11 -2.36 -9.72
CA LYS A 59 -11.40 -2.46 -10.44
C LYS A 59 -11.38 -1.76 -11.79
N TYR A 60 -10.77 -0.57 -11.88
CA TYR A 60 -10.66 0.15 -13.14
C TYR A 60 -9.73 -0.51 -14.16
N ILE A 61 -8.78 -1.33 -13.72
CA ILE A 61 -7.80 -1.97 -14.60
C ILE A 61 -8.27 -3.37 -15.00
N ASN A 62 -8.67 -4.20 -14.04
CA ASN A 62 -8.88 -5.63 -14.26
C ASN A 62 -10.22 -6.17 -13.75
N GLY A 63 -11.16 -5.28 -13.38
CA GLY A 63 -12.44 -5.68 -12.79
C GLY A 63 -12.39 -6.00 -11.30
N GLY A 64 -11.25 -5.78 -10.63
CA GLY A 64 -11.10 -5.91 -9.17
C GLY A 64 -10.63 -7.29 -8.75
N ILE A 65 -10.12 -8.07 -9.70
CA ILE A 65 -9.61 -9.42 -9.48
C ILE A 65 -8.23 -9.30 -8.84
N VAL A 66 -8.11 -9.79 -7.61
CA VAL A 66 -6.84 -9.84 -6.89
C VAL A 66 -6.16 -11.19 -7.16
N HIS A 67 -4.92 -11.12 -7.61
CA HIS A 67 -4.04 -12.28 -7.74
C HIS A 67 -2.93 -12.23 -6.69
N SER A 68 -2.41 -13.39 -6.29
CA SER A 68 -1.35 -13.51 -5.27
C SER A 68 -0.07 -12.75 -5.65
N TYR A 69 0.32 -12.78 -6.93
CA TYR A 69 1.50 -12.07 -7.42
C TYR A 69 1.34 -10.54 -7.39
N PHE A 70 0.11 -10.01 -7.39
CA PHE A 70 -0.13 -8.58 -7.15
C PHE A 70 0.15 -8.20 -5.68
N LEU A 71 -0.18 -9.09 -4.74
CA LEU A 71 0.16 -8.88 -3.32
C LEU A 71 1.68 -8.90 -3.11
N ILE A 72 2.37 -9.83 -3.77
CA ILE A 72 3.85 -9.88 -3.78
C ILE A 72 4.42 -8.57 -4.35
N ALA A 73 3.83 -8.05 -5.43
CA ALA A 73 4.23 -6.77 -6.03
C ALA A 73 4.03 -5.57 -5.09
N ILE A 74 2.92 -5.53 -4.31
CA ILE A 74 2.72 -4.52 -3.26
C ILE A 74 3.82 -4.63 -2.20
N VAL A 75 4.08 -5.83 -1.69
CA VAL A 75 5.12 -6.07 -0.68
C VAL A 75 6.50 -5.68 -1.21
N PHE A 76 6.79 -6.00 -2.47
CA PHE A 76 8.03 -5.60 -3.12
C PHE A 76 8.17 -4.07 -3.18
N GLY A 77 7.15 -3.36 -3.65
CA GLY A 77 7.10 -1.90 -3.68
C GLY A 77 7.27 -1.25 -2.29
N PHE A 78 6.69 -1.87 -1.27
CA PHE A 78 6.86 -1.44 0.11
C PHE A 78 8.30 -1.61 0.59
N ILE A 79 8.89 -2.81 0.43
CA ILE A 79 10.24 -3.14 0.92
C ILE A 79 11.29 -2.26 0.26
N ILE A 80 11.26 -2.07 -1.07
CA ILE A 80 12.24 -1.22 -1.76
C ILE A 80 12.18 0.22 -1.25
N THR A 81 10.99 0.72 -0.93
CA THR A 81 10.78 2.08 -0.41
C THR A 81 11.31 2.19 1.02
N GLU A 82 11.05 1.19 1.85
CA GLU A 82 11.54 1.14 3.23
C GLU A 82 13.08 1.07 3.28
N LEU A 83 13.69 0.24 2.42
CA LEU A 83 15.14 0.15 2.26
C LEU A 83 15.74 1.48 1.80
N TYR A 84 15.07 2.18 0.88
CA TYR A 84 15.50 3.50 0.41
C TYR A 84 15.51 4.53 1.54
N PHE A 85 14.47 4.59 2.37
CA PHE A 85 14.41 5.50 3.52
C PHE A 85 15.44 5.14 4.59
N LYS A 86 15.57 3.85 4.93
CA LYS A 86 16.58 3.37 5.87
C LYS A 86 18.00 3.76 5.45
N LYS A 87 18.32 3.66 4.16
CA LYS A 87 19.64 4.08 3.63
C LYS A 87 19.91 5.57 3.80
N ARG A 88 18.87 6.41 3.82
CA ARG A 88 18.98 7.88 3.96
C ARG A 88 18.89 8.38 5.41
N GLY A 89 18.70 7.49 6.38
CA GLY A 89 18.55 7.86 7.79
C GLY A 89 17.25 8.63 8.09
N VAL A 90 16.21 8.43 7.27
CA VAL A 90 14.89 9.07 7.39
C VAL A 90 13.85 8.05 7.81
#